data_AF-A0A9X3KL41-F1
#
_entry.id   AF-A0A9X3KL41-F1
#
_cell.length_a   1.000
_cell.length_b   1.000
_cell.length_c   1.000
_cell.angle_alpha   90.00
_cell.angle_beta   90.00
_cell.angle_gamma   90.00
#
_symmetry.space_group_name_H-M   'P 1'
#
loop_
_entity.id
_entity.type
_entity.pdbx_description
1 polymer ?
#
loop_
_entity_poly.entity_id
_entity_poly.type
_entity_poly.pdbx_seq_one_letter_code
_entity_poly.pdbx_strand_id
1 'polypeptide(L)'
;MDDFWVFGYGSLMWNPGFAFEERQQARLHGYRRSLCISSNFYRGTEEKPGLVLGLERGGSCLGVAFRVRGEDREPVMVYLRERELVTNVYKERLVSIALSDGRRSSAVTYVADPAHKQYIGGLGVAESATIVAAASGRSGPNTDYVFNTVQHLQEMGIRDSLLESIAKNVGTLVAQPAPVSLP
;
A
#
# COMPACT_ATOMS: atom_id res chain seq x y z
N MET A 1 1.89 -0.15 30.41
CA MET A 1 1.34 -0.72 29.17
C MET A 1 2.52 -1.31 28.41
N ASP A 2 2.34 -2.48 27.81
CA ASP A 2 3.40 -3.09 27.01
C ASP A 2 3.56 -2.37 25.67
N ASP A 3 4.80 -2.30 25.19
CA ASP A 3 5.12 -1.85 23.84
C ASP A 3 4.38 -2.68 22.79
N PHE A 4 4.15 -2.07 21.62
CA PHE A 4 3.52 -2.77 20.51
C PHE A 4 4.18 -2.41 19.19
N TRP A 5 3.93 -3.23 18.17
CA TRP A 5 4.45 -3.00 16.83
C TRP A 5 3.36 -2.53 15.88
N VAL A 6 3.72 -1.66 14.95
CA VAL A 6 2.91 -1.28 13.79
C VAL A 6 3.62 -1.75 12.53
N PHE A 7 2.95 -2.54 11.70
CA PHE A 7 3.48 -3.01 10.42
C PHE A 7 2.95 -2.18 9.26
N GLY A 8 3.86 -1.47 8.58
CA GLY A 8 3.61 -0.72 7.36
C GLY A 8 4.02 -1.50 6.11
N TYR A 9 3.20 -1.42 5.07
CA TYR A 9 3.45 -2.02 3.76
C TYR A 9 3.35 -1.01 2.61
N GLY A 10 3.01 0.24 2.88
CA GLY A 10 2.90 1.33 1.91
C GLY A 10 3.48 2.61 2.50
N SER A 11 2.74 3.72 2.39
CA SER A 11 3.21 5.05 2.82
C SER A 11 3.68 5.13 4.27
N LEU A 12 3.15 4.31 5.18
CA LEU A 12 3.61 4.22 6.57
C LEU A 12 5.10 3.87 6.70
N MET A 13 5.69 3.20 5.70
CA MET A 13 7.10 2.77 5.76
C MET A 13 8.09 3.94 5.65
N TRP A 14 7.72 5.02 4.96
CA TRP A 14 8.56 6.22 4.77
C TRP A 14 7.95 7.48 5.38
N ASN A 15 6.66 7.47 5.68
CA ASN A 15 5.96 8.53 6.37
C ASN A 15 5.08 7.93 7.49
N PRO A 16 5.68 7.50 8.61
CA PRO A 16 4.94 6.86 9.71
C PRO A 16 4.00 7.85 10.40
N GLY A 17 4.44 9.08 10.66
CA GLY A 17 3.62 10.12 11.29
C GLY A 17 3.41 9.96 12.80
N PHE A 18 4.17 9.07 13.45
CA PHE A 18 4.17 8.85 14.90
C PHE A 18 5.59 8.55 15.41
N ALA A 19 5.79 8.71 16.71
CA ALA A 19 7.05 8.37 17.39
C ALA A 19 7.21 6.85 17.55
N PHE A 20 8.43 6.35 17.40
CA PHE A 20 8.77 4.94 17.56
C PHE A 20 10.18 4.79 18.13
N GLU A 21 10.39 3.73 18.90
CA GLU A 21 11.67 3.38 19.53
C GLU A 21 12.55 2.55 18.60
N GLU A 22 11.94 1.84 17.67
CA GLU A 22 12.65 0.92 16.80
C GLU A 22 11.98 0.83 15.43
N ARG A 23 12.79 0.73 14.39
CA ARG A 23 12.36 0.48 13.00
C ARG A 23 13.12 -0.73 12.46
N GLN A 24 12.39 -1.74 12.03
CA GLN A 24 12.96 -2.99 11.50
C GLN A 24 12.28 -3.38 10.19
N GLN A 25 13.03 -3.96 9.25
CA GLN A 25 12.37 -4.69 8.17
C GLN A 25 11.63 -5.88 8.75
N ALA A 26 10.46 -6.18 8.21
CA ALA A 26 9.63 -7.26 8.71
C ALA A 26 8.90 -7.97 7.57
N ARG A 27 8.71 -9.28 7.72
CA ARG A 27 7.93 -10.09 6.80
C ARG A 27 6.62 -10.51 7.45
N LEU A 28 5.52 -10.20 6.75
CA LEU A 28 4.19 -10.67 7.06
C LEU A 28 3.84 -11.83 6.11
N HIS A 29 3.48 -12.99 6.66
CA HIS A 29 3.02 -14.14 5.87
C HIS A 29 1.48 -14.18 5.79
N GLY A 30 0.95 -14.76 4.71
CA GLY A 30 -0.50 -14.90 4.49
C GLY A 30 -1.16 -13.66 3.88
N TYR A 31 -0.38 -12.62 3.60
CA TYR A 31 -0.80 -11.42 2.89
C TYR A 31 0.25 -10.98 1.88
N ARG A 32 -0.18 -10.42 0.75
CA ARG A 32 0.64 -9.83 -0.29
C ARG A 32 0.27 -8.37 -0.49
N ARG A 33 1.27 -7.55 -0.83
CA ARG A 33 1.04 -6.18 -1.30
C ARG A 33 0.40 -6.25 -2.70
N SER A 34 -0.68 -5.50 -2.92
CA SER A 34 -1.37 -5.45 -4.21
C SER A 34 -2.05 -4.10 -4.43
N LEU A 35 -2.22 -3.70 -5.69
CA LEU A 35 -3.06 -2.56 -6.09
C LEU A 35 -4.54 -2.99 -6.16
N CYS A 36 -5.10 -3.36 -5.01
CA CYS A 36 -6.43 -3.98 -4.91
C CYS A 36 -7.53 -3.04 -4.42
N ILE A 37 -7.24 -1.74 -4.24
CA ILE A 37 -8.21 -0.76 -3.74
C ILE A 37 -8.51 0.29 -4.81
N SER A 38 -9.79 0.46 -5.15
CA SER A 38 -10.32 1.51 -6.01
C SER A 38 -10.29 2.87 -5.31
N SER A 39 -9.56 3.82 -5.87
CA SER A 39 -9.44 5.20 -5.39
C SER A 39 -10.23 6.14 -6.30
N ASN A 40 -11.40 6.56 -5.83
CA ASN A 40 -12.35 7.34 -6.63
C ASN A 40 -12.23 8.86 -6.38
N PHE A 41 -11.25 9.29 -5.57
CA PHE A 41 -11.10 10.69 -5.18
C PHE A 41 -9.64 11.18 -5.16
N TYR A 42 -8.75 10.44 -4.50
CA TYR A 42 -7.35 10.87 -4.34
C TYR A 42 -6.50 10.56 -5.57
N ARG A 43 -6.62 9.36 -6.13
CA ARG A 43 -5.83 8.90 -7.29
C ARG A 43 -6.68 8.60 -8.53
N GLY A 44 -7.95 8.95 -8.51
CA GLY A 44 -8.88 8.85 -9.62
C GLY A 44 -10.16 9.64 -9.33
N THR A 45 -11.18 9.42 -10.15
CA THR A 45 -12.54 9.95 -9.98
C THR A 45 -13.54 8.80 -9.90
N GLU A 46 -14.83 9.08 -9.70
CA GLU A 46 -15.87 8.04 -9.75
C GLU A 46 -15.99 7.42 -11.16
N GLU A 47 -15.78 8.20 -12.21
CA GLU A 47 -15.85 7.74 -13.61
C GLU A 47 -14.56 7.03 -14.06
N LYS A 48 -13.41 7.47 -13.54
CA LYS A 48 -12.08 6.92 -13.84
C LYS A 48 -11.33 6.65 -12.54
N PRO A 49 -11.69 5.57 -11.82
CA PRO A 49 -11.04 5.24 -10.55
C PRO A 49 -9.58 4.89 -10.75
N GLY A 50 -8.75 5.29 -9.78
CA GLY A 50 -7.37 4.83 -9.68
C GLY A 50 -7.25 3.58 -8.82
N LEU A 51 -6.04 3.04 -8.73
CA LEU A 51 -5.65 1.95 -7.85
C LEU A 51 -4.67 2.43 -6.78
N VAL A 52 -4.92 2.00 -5.54
CA VAL A 52 -4.01 2.18 -4.41
C VAL A 52 -3.74 0.85 -3.68
N LEU A 53 -2.67 0.83 -2.88
CA LEU A 53 -2.19 -0.38 -2.22
C LEU A 53 -3.14 -0.90 -1.15
N GLY A 54 -3.26 -2.22 -1.07
CA GLY A 54 -3.78 -2.93 0.10
C GLY A 54 -2.97 -4.20 0.37
N LEU A 55 -3.20 -4.79 1.55
CA LEU A 55 -2.80 -6.16 1.84
C LEU A 55 -3.94 -7.11 1.50
N GLU A 56 -3.73 -7.89 0.45
CA GLU A 56 -4.64 -8.95 0.00
C GLU A 56 -4.19 -10.30 0.57
N ARG A 57 -5.11 -11.25 0.76
CA ARG A 57 -4.75 -12.60 1.25
C ARG A 57 -3.82 -13.34 0.28
N GLY A 58 -2.89 -14.11 0.84
CA GLY A 58 -1.98 -14.99 0.11
C GLY A 58 -0.52 -14.51 0.11
N GLY A 59 0.42 -15.41 -0.15
CA GLY A 59 1.84 -15.09 -0.27
C GLY A 59 2.48 -14.51 1.00
N SER A 60 3.37 -13.54 0.82
CA SER A 60 4.00 -12.77 1.90
C SER A 60 4.28 -11.34 1.45
N CYS A 61 4.40 -10.43 2.41
CA CYS A 61 4.73 -9.03 2.19
C CYS A 61 5.96 -8.67 3.03
N LEU A 62 6.99 -8.13 2.38
CA LEU A 62 8.11 -7.50 3.06
C LEU A 62 7.80 -6.01 3.25
N GLY A 63 7.79 -5.56 4.49
CA GLY A 63 7.51 -4.18 4.87
C GLY A 63 8.40 -3.72 6.02
N VAL A 64 7.90 -2.77 6.80
CA VAL A 64 8.61 -2.23 7.97
C VAL A 64 7.73 -2.32 9.21
N ALA A 65 8.31 -2.78 10.30
CA ALA A 65 7.71 -2.76 11.62
C ALA A 65 8.32 -1.63 12.46
N PHE A 66 7.46 -0.89 13.15
CA PHE A 66 7.83 0.18 14.07
C PHE A 66 7.42 -0.21 15.49
N ARG A 67 8.36 -0.25 16.43
CA ARG A 67 8.06 -0.48 17.85
C ARG A 67 7.69 0.84 18.50
N VAL A 68 6.49 0.90 19.07
CA VAL A 68 5.93 2.08 19.70
C VAL A 68 5.84 1.80 21.20
N ARG A 69 6.20 2.80 22.01
CA ARG A 69 6.12 2.70 23.47
C ARG A 69 4.68 2.44 23.89
N GLY A 70 4.50 1.62 24.92
CA GLY A 70 3.16 1.33 25.44
C GLY A 70 2.39 2.59 25.88
N GLU A 71 3.09 3.63 26.34
CA GLU A 71 2.49 4.92 26.74
C GLU A 71 1.94 5.74 25.55
N ASP A 72 2.50 5.57 24.36
CA ASP A 72 2.08 6.28 23.14
C ASP A 72 0.98 5.53 22.38
N ARG A 73 0.53 4.38 22.88
CA ARG A 73 -0.41 3.51 22.17
C ARG A 73 -1.68 4.21 21.75
N GLU A 74 -2.36 4.89 22.67
CA GLU A 74 -3.65 5.53 22.39
C GLU A 74 -3.54 6.61 21.31
N PRO A 75 -2.66 7.63 21.43
CA PRO A 75 -2.55 8.66 20.39
C PRO A 75 -2.11 8.09 19.04
N VAL A 76 -1.22 7.09 19.02
CA VAL A 76 -0.79 6.44 17.76
C VAL A 76 -1.92 5.65 17.11
N MET A 77 -2.70 4.91 17.89
CA MET A 77 -3.85 4.16 17.36
C MET A 77 -4.97 5.06 16.86
N VAL A 78 -5.24 6.19 17.53
CA VAL A 78 -6.19 7.21 17.04
C VAL A 78 -5.73 7.75 15.70
N TYR A 79 -4.47 8.21 15.61
CA TYR A 79 -3.88 8.73 14.38
C TYR A 79 -3.96 7.72 13.22
N LEU A 80 -3.59 6.46 13.47
CA LEU A 80 -3.61 5.42 12.44
C LEU A 80 -5.04 5.12 11.95
N ARG A 81 -6.03 5.12 12.85
CA ARG A 81 -7.43 4.91 12.49
C ARG A 81 -7.98 6.07 11.67
N GLU A 82 -7.67 7.31 12.03
CA GLU A 82 -8.06 8.50 11.25
C GLU A 82 -7.43 8.51 9.86
N ARG A 83 -6.18 8.06 9.75
CA ARG A 83 -5.44 7.97 8.49
C ARG A 83 -5.94 6.86 7.58
N GLU A 84 -6.15 5.66 8.11
CA GLU A 84 -6.38 4.44 7.31
C GLU A 84 -7.87 4.10 7.18
N LEU A 85 -8.72 4.40 8.17
CA LEU A 85 -10.13 3.96 8.18
C LEU A 85 -11.11 5.00 7.62
N VAL A 86 -10.64 5.97 6.83
CA VAL A 86 -11.47 7.04 6.24
C VAL A 86 -12.70 6.50 5.51
N THR A 87 -12.54 5.44 4.72
CA THR A 87 -13.66 4.76 4.03
C THR A 87 -13.97 3.38 4.60
N ASN A 88 -13.24 2.93 5.62
CA ASN A 88 -13.28 1.56 6.16
C ASN A 88 -13.01 0.44 5.13
N VAL A 89 -12.36 0.76 4.00
CA VAL A 89 -11.90 -0.26 3.03
C VAL A 89 -10.82 -1.17 3.62
N TYR A 90 -10.12 -0.72 4.66
CA TYR A 90 -9.20 -1.54 5.41
C TYR A 90 -9.80 -1.99 6.74
N LYS A 91 -9.29 -3.11 7.22
CA LYS A 91 -9.60 -3.70 8.53
C LYS A 91 -8.34 -3.71 9.38
N GLU A 92 -8.42 -3.11 10.55
CA GLU A 92 -7.38 -3.22 11.59
C GLU A 92 -7.22 -4.69 12.00
N ARG A 93 -5.99 -5.19 12.00
CA ARG A 93 -5.67 -6.56 12.37
C ARG A 93 -4.39 -6.63 13.19
N LEU A 94 -4.41 -7.50 14.18
CA LEU A 94 -3.21 -7.94 14.87
C LEU A 94 -2.66 -9.17 14.13
N VAL A 95 -1.43 -9.07 13.64
CA VAL A 95 -0.79 -10.09 12.78
C VAL A 95 0.57 -10.52 13.34
N SER A 96 0.97 -11.76 13.06
CA SER A 96 2.33 -12.21 13.37
C SER A 96 3.31 -11.82 12.26
N ILE A 97 4.41 -11.19 12.65
CA ILE A 97 5.49 -10.77 11.76
C ILE A 97 6.82 -11.38 12.19
N ALA A 98 7.70 -11.62 11.20
CA ALA A 98 9.09 -11.97 11.43
C ALA A 98 9.97 -10.74 11.17
N LEU A 99 10.70 -10.28 12.18
CA LEU A 99 11.64 -9.16 12.09
C LEU A 99 12.95 -9.61 11.44
N SER A 100 13.67 -8.67 10.82
CA SER A 100 14.93 -8.95 10.14
C SER A 100 16.05 -9.48 11.04
N ASP A 101 15.95 -9.27 12.35
CA ASP A 101 16.89 -9.79 13.35
C ASP A 101 16.54 -11.19 13.88
N GLY A 102 15.54 -11.84 13.30
CA GLY A 102 15.12 -13.19 13.64
C GLY A 102 14.04 -13.27 14.73
N ARG A 103 13.68 -12.16 15.39
CA ARG A 103 12.56 -12.14 16.34
C ARG A 103 11.23 -12.33 15.61
N ARG A 104 10.25 -12.90 16.33
CA ARG A 104 8.84 -12.87 15.94
C ARG A 104 8.08 -11.96 16.89
N SER A 105 7.13 -11.21 16.37
CA SER A 105 6.32 -10.29 17.17
C SER A 105 4.92 -10.17 16.60
N SER A 106 4.03 -9.63 17.42
CA SER A 106 2.67 -9.28 17.02
C SER A 106 2.63 -7.79 16.65
N ALA A 107 2.04 -7.46 15.52
CA ALA A 107 1.95 -6.08 15.03
C ALA A 107 0.54 -5.73 14.57
N VAL A 108 0.13 -4.49 14.80
CA VAL A 108 -1.06 -3.92 14.20
C VAL A 108 -0.77 -3.57 12.74
N THR A 109 -1.69 -3.91 11.86
CA THR A 109 -1.67 -3.48 10.45
C THR A 109 -3.09 -3.32 9.92
N TYR A 110 -3.22 -2.80 8.71
CA TYR A 110 -4.49 -2.57 8.04
C TYR A 110 -4.54 -3.45 6.79
N VAL A 111 -5.52 -4.35 6.71
CA VAL A 111 -5.64 -5.29 5.58
C VAL A 111 -6.85 -4.92 4.73
N ALA A 112 -6.79 -5.13 3.42
CA ALA A 112 -7.93 -4.85 2.56
C ALA A 112 -9.13 -5.71 2.97
N ASP A 113 -10.32 -5.13 3.00
CA ASP A 113 -11.57 -5.84 3.24
C ASP A 113 -12.17 -6.37 1.92
N PRO A 114 -12.19 -7.69 1.68
CA PRO A 114 -12.75 -8.24 0.45
C PRO A 114 -14.25 -8.00 0.27
N ALA A 115 -14.97 -7.68 1.36
CA ALA A 115 -16.40 -7.40 1.32
C ALA A 115 -16.73 -5.93 1.01
N HIS A 116 -15.71 -5.05 0.95
CA HIS A 116 -15.93 -3.63 0.75
C HIS A 116 -16.05 -3.27 -0.73
N LYS A 117 -16.95 -2.34 -1.08
CA LYS A 117 -17.21 -1.95 -2.49
C LYS A 117 -15.99 -1.41 -3.26
N GLN A 118 -15.01 -0.85 -2.54
CA GLN A 118 -13.77 -0.35 -3.13
C GLN A 118 -12.70 -1.44 -3.29
N TYR A 119 -12.93 -2.65 -2.80
CA TYR A 119 -12.01 -3.75 -3.02
C TYR A 119 -12.23 -4.34 -4.41
N ILE A 120 -11.17 -4.31 -5.21
CA ILE A 120 -11.12 -4.81 -6.59
C ILE A 120 -9.89 -5.72 -6.73
N GLY A 121 -9.83 -6.73 -5.87
CA GLY A 121 -8.75 -7.70 -5.86
C GLY A 121 -8.64 -8.54 -7.14
N GLY A 122 -7.52 -9.25 -7.28
CA GLY A 122 -7.32 -10.21 -8.38
C GLY A 122 -7.02 -9.62 -9.77
N LEU A 123 -6.81 -8.30 -9.89
CA LEU A 123 -6.44 -7.67 -11.17
C LEU A 123 -5.09 -8.18 -11.68
N GLY A 124 -5.01 -8.40 -12.99
CA GLY A 124 -3.77 -8.75 -13.68
C GLY A 124 -2.87 -7.53 -13.92
N VAL A 125 -1.59 -7.76 -14.19
CA VAL A 125 -0.59 -6.69 -14.43
C VAL A 125 -1.02 -5.70 -15.52
N ALA A 126 -1.50 -6.21 -16.66
CA ALA A 126 -1.91 -5.38 -17.79
C ALA A 126 -3.15 -4.54 -17.47
N GLU A 127 -4.13 -5.13 -16.80
CA GLU A 127 -5.36 -4.45 -16.39
C GLU A 127 -5.07 -3.35 -15.37
N SER A 128 -4.27 -3.65 -14.34
CA SER A 128 -3.82 -2.65 -13.37
C SER A 128 -3.07 -1.51 -14.04
N ALA A 129 -2.19 -1.81 -15.01
CA ALA A 129 -1.43 -0.80 -15.73
C ALA A 129 -2.33 0.14 -16.56
N THR A 130 -3.33 -0.41 -17.26
CA THR A 130 -4.30 0.38 -18.02
C THR A 130 -5.08 1.34 -17.13
N ILE A 131 -5.57 0.87 -15.98
CA ILE A 131 -6.30 1.71 -15.02
C ILE A 131 -5.39 2.82 -14.49
N VAL A 132 -4.19 2.46 -14.03
CA VAL A 132 -3.22 3.42 -13.47
C VAL A 132 -2.80 4.47 -14.50
N ALA A 133 -2.59 4.11 -15.76
CA ALA A 133 -2.18 5.03 -16.81
C ALA A 133 -3.27 6.07 -17.16
N ALA A 134 -4.55 5.71 -17.01
CA ALA A 134 -5.67 6.57 -17.36
C ALA A 134 -6.23 7.41 -16.20
N ALA A 135 -5.91 7.06 -14.95
CA ALA A 135 -6.50 7.65 -13.76
C ALA A 135 -5.69 8.86 -13.22
N SER A 136 -6.41 9.91 -12.84
CA SER A 136 -5.88 11.07 -12.13
C SER A 136 -6.93 11.59 -11.16
N GLY A 137 -6.52 11.94 -9.95
CA GLY A 137 -7.42 12.44 -8.90
C GLY A 137 -6.88 13.68 -8.21
N ARG A 138 -7.47 14.02 -7.06
CA ARG A 138 -7.12 15.22 -6.29
C ARG A 138 -5.63 15.30 -5.90
N SER A 139 -4.99 14.17 -5.68
CA SER A 139 -3.56 14.08 -5.33
C SER A 139 -2.65 13.95 -6.54
N GLY A 140 -3.19 14.14 -7.75
CA GLY A 140 -2.48 14.03 -9.03
C GLY A 140 -2.64 12.66 -9.72
N PRO A 141 -1.86 12.43 -10.77
CA PRO A 141 -1.88 11.19 -11.54
C PRO A 141 -1.68 9.94 -10.69
N ASN A 142 -2.33 8.83 -11.08
CA ASN A 142 -2.09 7.55 -10.43
C ASN A 142 -0.74 6.95 -10.82
N THR A 143 -0.21 7.30 -11.98
CA THR A 143 1.16 6.95 -12.44
C THR A 143 2.20 7.38 -11.42
N ASP A 144 2.10 8.61 -10.92
CA ASP A 144 3.05 9.17 -9.96
C ASP A 144 3.00 8.40 -8.65
N TYR A 145 1.80 8.01 -8.21
CA TYR A 145 1.64 7.17 -7.03
C TYR A 145 2.37 5.83 -7.17
N VAL A 146 2.21 5.15 -8.31
CA VAL A 146 2.83 3.84 -8.54
C VAL A 146 4.35 3.96 -8.69
N PHE A 147 4.84 4.91 -9.49
CA PHE A 147 6.27 5.12 -9.70
C PHE A 147 6.98 5.51 -8.41
N ASN A 148 6.43 6.46 -7.65
CA ASN A 148 7.01 6.88 -6.36
C ASN A 148 6.99 5.73 -5.34
N THR A 149 5.92 4.92 -5.33
CA THR A 149 5.84 3.72 -4.48
C THR A 149 6.95 2.73 -4.82
N VAL A 150 7.13 2.40 -6.10
CA VAL A 150 8.19 1.47 -6.53
C VAL A 150 9.57 2.03 -6.21
N GLN A 151 9.80 3.33 -6.43
CA GLN A 151 11.05 3.99 -6.08
C GLN A 151 11.35 3.88 -4.58
N HIS A 152 10.40 4.21 -3.70
CA HIS A 152 10.60 4.08 -2.26
C HIS A 152 10.86 2.64 -1.81
N LEU A 153 10.19 1.66 -2.43
CA LEU A 153 10.49 0.25 -2.16
C LEU A 153 11.94 -0.09 -2.52
N GLN A 154 12.42 0.36 -3.69
CA GLN A 154 13.79 0.13 -4.13
C GLN A 154 14.83 0.82 -3.23
N GLU A 155 14.60 2.07 -2.83
CA GLU A 155 15.45 2.82 -1.88
C GLU A 155 15.56 2.10 -0.53
N MET A 156 14.50 1.40 -0.12
CA MET A 156 14.46 0.60 1.10
C MET A 156 15.00 -0.83 0.93
N GLY A 157 15.49 -1.18 -0.27
CA GLY A 157 15.99 -2.52 -0.59
C GLY A 157 14.89 -3.60 -0.68
N ILE A 158 13.63 -3.19 -0.84
CA ILE A 158 12.48 -4.09 -0.96
C ILE A 158 12.16 -4.32 -2.44
N ARG A 159 12.30 -5.57 -2.88
CA ARG A 159 11.87 -6.01 -4.20
C ARG A 159 10.40 -6.40 -4.19
N ASP A 160 9.62 -5.84 -5.11
CA ASP A 160 8.20 -6.17 -5.32
C ASP A 160 7.93 -6.40 -6.80
N SER A 161 8.10 -7.65 -7.25
CA SER A 161 8.05 -8.00 -8.67
C SER A 161 6.71 -7.68 -9.33
N LEU A 162 5.61 -7.72 -8.57
CA LEU A 162 4.28 -7.40 -9.09
C LEU A 162 4.17 -5.90 -9.39
N LEU A 163 4.49 -5.05 -8.41
CA LEU A 163 4.45 -3.60 -8.60
C LEU A 163 5.47 -3.12 -9.62
N GLU A 164 6.67 -3.69 -9.64
CA GLU A 164 7.69 -3.38 -10.66
C GLU A 164 7.19 -3.72 -12.07
N SER A 165 6.48 -4.86 -12.23
CA SER A 165 5.89 -5.24 -13.51
C SER A 165 4.76 -4.31 -13.93
N ILE A 166 3.89 -3.89 -13.00
CA ILE A 166 2.82 -2.93 -13.27
C ILE A 166 3.44 -1.59 -13.68
N ALA A 167 4.39 -1.05 -12.92
CA ALA A 167 5.08 0.19 -13.25
C ALA A 167 5.72 0.16 -14.64
N LYS A 168 6.39 -0.94 -15.00
CA LYS A 168 6.94 -1.11 -16.35
C LYS A 168 5.86 -1.01 -17.44
N ASN A 169 4.72 -1.68 -17.26
CA ASN A 169 3.62 -1.64 -18.23
C ASN A 169 2.98 -0.25 -18.32
N VAL A 170 2.81 0.44 -17.19
CA VAL A 170 2.35 1.84 -17.16
C VAL A 170 3.30 2.73 -17.96
N GLY A 171 4.62 2.60 -17.75
CA GLY A 171 5.62 3.36 -18.50
C GLY A 171 5.52 3.15 -20.01
N THR A 172 5.30 1.91 -20.46
CA THR A 172 5.07 1.61 -21.88
C THR A 172 3.80 2.28 -22.41
N LEU A 173 2.69 2.23 -21.66
CA LEU A 173 1.41 2.81 -22.09
C LEU A 173 1.47 4.34 -22.19
N VAL A 174 2.11 5.00 -21.23
CA VAL A 174 2.24 6.47 -21.20
C VAL A 174 3.20 6.98 -22.28
N ALA A 175 4.18 6.17 -22.69
CA ALA A 175 5.12 6.52 -23.75
C ALA A 175 4.56 6.35 -25.18
N GLN A 176 3.41 5.68 -25.35
CA GLN A 176 2.78 5.55 -26.66
C GLN A 176 2.04 6.86 -27.02
N PRO A 177 2.35 7.51 -28.15
CA PRO A 177 1.58 8.67 -28.58
C PRO A 177 0.13 8.26 -28.86
N ALA A 178 -0.82 9.15 -28.55
CA ALA A 178 -2.22 8.95 -28.90
C ALA A 178 -2.33 8.60 -30.39
N PRO A 179 -3.14 7.60 -30.80
CA PRO A 179 -3.34 7.31 -32.20
C PRO A 179 -3.82 8.58 -32.89
N VAL A 180 -3.08 9.00 -33.92
CA VAL A 180 -3.48 10.12 -34.77
C VAL A 180 -4.80 9.73 -35.43
N SER A 181 -5.88 10.38 -35.02
CA SER A 181 -7.16 10.30 -35.73
C SER A 181 -6.93 10.83 -37.14
N LEU A 182 -6.92 9.93 -38.13
CA LEU A 182 -6.93 10.32 -39.53
C LEU A 182 -8.30 10.96 -39.85
N PRO A 183 -8.33 12.05 -40.63
CA PRO A 183 -9.54 12.79 -40.96
C PRO A 183 -10.52 11.99 -41.82
#